data_AF-X0TAJ7-F1
#
_entry.id   AF-X0TAJ7-F1
#
_cell.length_a   1.000
_cell.length_b   1.000
_cell.length_c   1.000
_cell.angle_alpha   90.00
_cell.angle_beta   90.00
_cell.angle_gamma   90.00
#
_symmetry.space_group_name_H-M   'P 1'
#
loop_
_entity.id
_entity.type
_entity.pdbx_description
1 polymer ?
#
loop_
_entity_poly.entity_id
_entity_poly.type
_entity_poly.pdbx_seq_one_letter_code
_entity_poly.pdbx_strand_id
1 'polypeptide(L)'
;SPLAVAQSAIRYRGEPLTLLWAVCGGAAIAFAAMWITLRGLTRRSARELLSGEAGGGLSAGPRAAARWTWTAAGVASVVAAGAIVALTAGKHRPAVGAFFAAGALLLVAGIAFFGAILGRAARAGGRRMTLGRLAVRNTGRRRGRSLTVAGLLACGSFLVISVGAFRLGPPGDPYRRQSGTGGFALFGVSALPVFRDLNTPPGRKAYALEPADMEGVRVVAMRARDGDDASCLNLNRAQRPQLLGVPVEELRSRGAFTFARTDPAIDSEHPWGLLDTQLG
;
A
#
# COMPACT_ATOMS: atom_id res chain seq x y z
N SER A 1 5.46 -34.17 -32.86
CA SER A 1 4.13 -33.84 -32.29
C SER A 1 4.32 -33.04 -31.00
N PRO A 2 4.38 -31.69 -31.05
CA PRO A 2 4.58 -30.86 -29.87
C PRO A 2 3.36 -29.96 -29.61
N LEU A 3 2.36 -30.47 -28.89
CA LEU A 3 1.25 -29.69 -28.33
C LEU A 3 0.86 -30.34 -27.00
N ALA A 4 1.59 -30.04 -25.91
CA ALA A 4 1.27 -30.58 -24.59
C ALA A 4 1.29 -29.56 -23.44
N VAL A 5 1.68 -28.29 -23.66
CA VAL A 5 1.72 -27.30 -22.55
C VAL A 5 0.97 -26.01 -22.93
N ALA A 6 -0.16 -26.14 -23.62
CA ALA A 6 -0.95 -25.00 -24.08
C ALA A 6 -2.15 -24.65 -23.19
N GLN A 7 -2.44 -25.41 -22.12
CA GLN A 7 -3.64 -25.18 -21.31
C GLN A 7 -3.43 -25.31 -19.80
N SER A 8 -2.42 -24.64 -19.23
CA SER A 8 -2.52 -24.24 -17.82
C SER A 8 -3.49 -23.06 -17.74
N ALA A 9 -4.78 -23.36 -17.80
CA ALA A 9 -5.84 -22.38 -17.58
C ALA A 9 -5.66 -21.83 -16.16
N ILE A 10 -5.19 -20.58 -16.05
CA ILE A 10 -5.17 -19.84 -14.79
C ILE A 10 -6.63 -19.66 -14.38
N ARG A 11 -7.14 -20.60 -13.57
CA ARG A 11 -8.47 -20.50 -12.98
C ARG A 11 -8.42 -19.39 -11.96
N TYR A 12 -8.87 -18.20 -12.36
CA TYR A 12 -9.14 -17.09 -11.44
C TYR A 12 -10.10 -17.59 -10.36
N ARG A 13 -9.57 -17.85 -9.16
CA ARG A 13 -10.34 -18.26 -8.01
C ARG A 13 -10.81 -17.03 -7.23
N GLY A 14 -11.47 -16.10 -7.93
CA GLY A 14 -12.21 -15.03 -7.28
C GLY A 14 -13.57 -15.58 -6.87
N GLU A 15 -13.79 -15.77 -5.57
CA GLU A 15 -15.12 -16.12 -5.09
C GLU A 15 -16.06 -14.94 -5.40
N PRO A 16 -17.09 -15.09 -6.24
CA PRO A 16 -17.98 -13.99 -6.63
C PRO A 16 -18.67 -13.34 -5.41
N LEU A 17 -18.80 -14.12 -4.32
CA LEU A 17 -19.23 -13.65 -3.01
C LEU A 17 -18.37 -12.51 -2.46
N THR A 18 -17.04 -12.56 -2.62
CA THR A 18 -16.14 -11.50 -2.13
C THR A 18 -16.31 -10.19 -2.89
N LEU A 19 -16.53 -10.26 -4.20
CA LEU A 19 -16.82 -9.09 -5.04
C LEU A 19 -18.15 -8.46 -4.65
N LEU A 20 -19.16 -9.30 -4.37
CA LEU A 20 -20.49 -8.84 -3.98
C LEU A 20 -20.46 -8.15 -2.61
N TRP A 21 -19.75 -8.72 -1.63
CA TRP A 21 -19.50 -8.07 -0.34
C TRP A 21 -18.76 -6.73 -0.47
N ALA A 22 -17.77 -6.64 -1.37
CA ALA A 22 -17.05 -5.40 -1.60
C ALA A 22 -17.95 -4.32 -2.21
N VAL A 23 -18.77 -4.66 -3.21
CA VAL A 23 -19.71 -3.72 -3.85
C VAL A 23 -20.79 -3.28 -2.87
N CYS A 24 -21.43 -4.22 -2.17
CA CYS A 24 -22.47 -3.92 -1.19
C CYS A 24 -21.92 -3.10 -0.01
N GLY A 25 -20.73 -3.44 0.48
CA GLY A 25 -20.05 -2.69 1.53
C GLY A 25 -19.71 -1.26 1.10
N GLY A 26 -19.14 -1.10 -0.10
CA GLY A 26 -18.82 0.22 -0.67
C GLY A 26 -20.06 1.07 -0.87
N ALA A 27 -21.13 0.49 -1.43
CA ALA A 27 -22.41 1.16 -1.62
C ALA A 27 -23.02 1.59 -0.28
N ALA A 28 -23.05 0.70 0.72
CA ALA A 28 -23.59 1.00 2.05
C ALA A 28 -22.83 2.15 2.72
N ILE A 29 -21.50 2.18 2.63
CA ILE A 29 -20.67 3.27 3.16
C ILE A 29 -20.96 4.59 2.42
N ALA A 30 -21.06 4.55 1.09
CA ALA A 30 -21.38 5.74 0.29
C ALA A 30 -22.77 6.29 0.63
N PHE A 31 -23.78 5.42 0.73
CA PHE A 31 -25.13 5.81 1.14
C PHE A 31 -25.16 6.36 2.57
N ALA A 32 -24.47 5.73 3.52
CA ALA A 32 -24.38 6.22 4.88
C ALA A 32 -23.71 7.61 4.93
N ALA A 33 -22.61 7.80 4.21
CA ALA A 33 -21.93 9.09 4.12
C ALA A 33 -22.84 10.17 3.50
N MET A 34 -23.50 9.85 2.38
CA MET A 34 -24.43 10.75 1.70
C MET A 34 -25.65 11.08 2.56
N TRP A 35 -26.17 10.09 3.30
CA TRP A 35 -27.26 10.29 4.24
C TRP A 35 -26.86 11.20 5.39
N ILE A 36 -25.67 11.01 5.98
CA ILE A 36 -25.16 11.84 7.07
C ILE A 36 -24.94 13.29 6.59
N THR A 37 -24.35 13.48 5.40
CA THR A 37 -24.13 14.82 4.84
C THR A 37 -25.45 15.50 4.48
N LEU A 38 -26.37 14.80 3.82
CA LEU A 38 -27.68 15.33 3.43
C LEU A 38 -28.54 15.65 4.67
N ARG A 39 -28.54 14.78 5.67
CA ARG A 39 -29.22 15.03 6.96
C ARG A 39 -28.60 16.22 7.70
N GLY A 40 -27.29 16.43 7.58
CA GLY A 40 -26.61 17.62 8.11
C GLY A 40 -26.99 18.91 7.38
N LEU A 41 -27.20 18.85 6.06
CA LEU A 41 -27.58 19.99 5.21
C LEU A 41 -29.05 20.38 5.40
N THR A 42 -29.96 19.39 5.42
CA THR A 42 -31.41 19.58 5.61
C THR A 42 -31.77 20.13 6.99
N ARG A 43 -30.91 19.95 8.00
CA ARG A 43 -31.09 20.50 9.35
C ARG A 43 -30.66 21.96 9.49
N ARG A 44 -30.13 22.59 8.43
CA ARG A 44 -29.71 24.00 8.45
C ARG A 44 -30.72 24.87 7.71
N SER A 45 -30.99 26.04 8.27
CA SER A 45 -32.01 26.94 7.70
C SER A 45 -31.51 27.54 6.37
N ALA A 46 -32.41 27.73 5.40
CA ALA A 46 -32.08 28.34 4.10
C ALA A 46 -31.39 29.72 4.25
N ARG A 47 -31.66 30.40 5.37
CA ARG A 47 -31.06 31.69 5.74
C ARG A 47 -29.56 31.60 6.03
N GLU A 48 -29.10 30.51 6.64
CA GLU A 48 -27.67 30.25 6.91
C GLU A 48 -26.89 29.84 5.64
N LEU A 49 -27.59 29.22 4.67
CA LEU A 49 -27.02 28.87 3.37
C LEU A 49 -26.85 30.10 2.47
N LEU A 50 -27.80 31.05 2.54
CA LEU A 50 -27.76 32.29 1.78
C LEU A 50 -26.83 33.36 2.37
N SER A 51 -26.59 33.36 3.69
CA SER A 51 -25.66 34.31 4.33
C SER A 51 -24.18 33.95 4.17
N GLY A 52 -23.84 32.83 3.51
CA GLY A 52 -22.47 32.33 3.41
C GLY A 52 -21.87 31.88 4.75
N GLU A 53 -22.66 31.87 5.82
CA GLU A 53 -22.28 31.39 7.16
C GLU A 53 -22.52 29.88 7.33
N ALA A 54 -22.71 29.14 6.23
CA ALA A 54 -22.72 27.68 6.22
C ALA A 54 -21.45 27.03 6.84
N GLY A 55 -20.40 27.79 7.15
CA GLY A 55 -19.23 27.34 7.92
C GLY A 55 -19.23 27.69 9.42
N GLY A 56 -20.23 28.41 9.94
CA GLY A 56 -20.28 28.94 11.30
C GLY A 56 -20.84 27.98 12.36
N GLY A 57 -21.60 26.97 11.93
CA GLY A 57 -22.34 26.04 12.80
C GLY A 57 -21.54 24.97 13.54
N LEU A 58 -20.27 25.21 13.89
CA LEU A 58 -19.70 24.62 15.11
C LEU A 58 -19.92 25.60 16.26
N SER A 59 -21.17 26.07 16.37
CA SER A 59 -21.63 26.84 17.52
C SER A 59 -21.33 26.01 18.75
N ALA A 60 -20.51 26.61 19.61
CA ALA A 60 -20.11 26.08 20.89
C ALA A 60 -21.33 25.48 21.63
N GLY A 61 -21.51 24.17 21.57
CA GLY A 61 -22.41 23.46 22.46
C GLY A 61 -22.03 23.71 23.93
N PRO A 62 -22.96 23.49 24.87
CA PRO A 62 -22.75 23.71 26.30
C PRO A 62 -21.48 22.99 26.78
N ARG A 63 -20.86 23.48 27.88
CA ARG A 63 -19.57 23.00 28.43
C ARG A 63 -19.42 21.46 28.49
N ALA A 64 -20.53 20.71 28.55
CA ALA A 64 -20.59 19.26 28.44
C ALA A 64 -20.10 18.70 27.08
N ALA A 65 -20.46 19.31 25.95
CA ALA A 65 -20.04 18.87 24.61
C ALA A 65 -18.52 19.01 24.42
N ALA A 66 -17.93 20.07 24.98
CA ALA A 66 -16.48 20.24 24.97
C ALA A 66 -15.78 19.20 25.87
N ARG A 67 -16.29 18.92 27.08
CA ARG A 67 -15.69 17.88 27.93
C ARG A 67 -15.77 16.49 27.29
N TRP A 68 -16.88 16.19 26.62
CA TRP A 68 -17.09 14.92 25.93
C TRP A 68 -16.17 14.72 24.73
N THR A 69 -15.87 15.78 23.95
CA THR A 69 -14.90 15.67 22.85
C THR A 69 -13.46 15.44 23.34
N TRP A 70 -13.08 16.02 24.48
CA TRP A 70 -11.76 15.76 25.10
C TRP A 70 -11.65 14.34 25.65
N THR A 71 -12.70 13.82 26.30
CA THR A 71 -12.70 12.43 26.78
C THR A 71 -12.74 11.44 25.63
N ALA A 72 -13.54 11.69 24.59
CA ALA A 72 -13.61 10.83 23.41
C ALA A 72 -12.29 10.83 22.63
N ALA A 73 -11.63 11.99 22.46
CA ALA A 73 -10.31 12.07 21.84
C ALA A 73 -9.24 11.37 22.71
N GLY A 74 -9.28 11.54 24.04
CA GLY A 74 -8.37 10.83 24.95
C GLY A 74 -8.52 9.32 24.89
N VAL A 75 -9.76 8.82 24.94
CA VAL A 75 -10.06 7.38 24.83
C VAL A 75 -9.65 6.85 23.45
N ALA A 76 -9.97 7.55 22.37
CA ALA A 76 -9.57 7.15 21.02
C ALA A 76 -8.03 7.08 20.86
N SER A 77 -7.29 8.04 21.43
CA SER A 77 -5.82 8.01 21.44
C SER A 77 -5.26 6.86 22.26
N VAL A 78 -5.85 6.54 23.42
CA VAL A 78 -5.43 5.41 24.26
C VAL A 78 -5.72 4.07 23.57
N VAL A 79 -6.89 3.94 22.94
CA VAL A 79 -7.25 2.74 22.16
C VAL A 79 -6.33 2.60 20.95
N ALA A 80 -6.02 3.68 20.24
CA ALA A 80 -5.08 3.66 19.12
C ALA A 80 -3.66 3.28 19.59
N ALA A 81 -3.19 3.83 20.71
CA ALA A 81 -1.90 3.47 21.29
C ALA A 81 -1.85 2.00 21.73
N GLY A 82 -2.91 1.51 22.37
CA GLY A 82 -3.04 0.10 22.76
C GLY A 82 -3.06 -0.85 21.56
N ALA A 83 -3.75 -0.47 20.48
CA ALA A 83 -3.74 -1.23 19.23
C ALA A 83 -2.34 -1.25 18.58
N ILE A 84 -1.63 -0.12 18.55
CA ILE A 84 -0.26 -0.04 18.02
C ILE A 84 0.69 -0.94 18.82
N VAL A 85 0.60 -0.92 20.16
CA VAL A 85 1.44 -1.77 21.04
C VAL A 85 1.11 -3.25 20.87
N ALA A 86 -0.17 -3.61 20.75
CA ALA A 86 -0.58 -4.99 20.51
C ALA A 86 -0.09 -5.52 19.15
N LEU A 87 -0.03 -4.66 18.14
CA LEU A 87 0.45 -5.00 16.80
C LEU A 87 1.98 -5.15 16.72
N THR A 88 2.74 -4.43 17.56
CA THR A 88 4.21 -4.57 17.61
C THR A 88 4.68 -5.70 18.51
N ALA A 89 3.86 -6.13 19.48
CA ALA A 89 4.17 -7.25 20.38
C ALA A 89 3.92 -8.64 19.77
N GLY A 90 3.12 -8.72 18.70
CA GLY A 90 2.83 -9.99 18.01
C GLY A 90 3.95 -10.43 17.07
N LYS A 91 4.38 -11.70 17.14
CA LYS A 91 5.33 -12.32 16.19
C LYS A 91 4.80 -12.49 14.75
N HIS A 92 3.57 -12.04 14.47
CA HIS A 92 2.93 -12.15 13.16
C HIS A 92 3.05 -10.82 12.40
N ARG A 93 3.22 -10.88 11.07
CA ARG A 93 3.25 -9.68 10.22
C ARG A 93 2.05 -8.78 10.57
N PRO A 94 2.26 -7.49 10.84
CA PRO A 94 1.18 -6.60 11.26
C PRO A 94 0.09 -6.62 10.19
N ALA A 95 -1.12 -6.99 10.59
CA ALA A 95 -2.26 -7.00 9.70
C ALA A 95 -2.47 -5.56 9.18
N VAL A 96 -2.33 -5.37 7.86
CA VAL A 96 -2.45 -4.05 7.20
C VAL A 96 -3.71 -3.32 7.66
N GLY A 97 -4.83 -4.04 7.79
CA GLY A 97 -6.09 -3.48 8.27
C GLY A 97 -6.03 -2.89 9.69
N ALA A 98 -5.23 -3.46 10.59
CA ALA A 98 -5.12 -2.97 11.96
C ALA A 98 -4.31 -1.67 12.07
N PHE A 99 -3.27 -1.51 11.24
CA PHE A 99 -2.55 -0.23 11.10
C PHE A 99 -3.49 0.88 10.59
N PHE A 100 -4.27 0.60 9.55
CA PHE A 100 -5.23 1.57 9.01
C PHE A 100 -6.32 1.92 10.02
N ALA A 101 -6.83 0.93 10.78
CA ALA A 101 -7.82 1.17 11.82
C ALA A 101 -7.25 2.03 12.96
N ALA A 102 -6.06 1.70 13.48
CA ALA A 102 -5.41 2.47 14.53
C ALA A 102 -5.05 3.89 14.06
N GLY A 103 -4.53 4.02 12.84
CA GLY A 103 -4.21 5.31 12.22
C GLY A 103 -5.44 6.18 11.99
N ALA A 104 -6.56 5.61 11.54
CA ALA A 104 -7.82 6.33 11.38
C ALA A 104 -8.38 6.83 12.73
N LEU A 105 -8.32 6.01 13.78
CA LEU A 105 -8.72 6.42 15.13
C LEU A 105 -7.85 7.57 15.66
N LEU A 106 -6.54 7.48 15.46
CA LEU A 106 -5.60 8.54 15.85
C LEU A 106 -5.84 9.83 15.05
N LEU A 107 -6.15 9.73 13.76
CA LEU A 107 -6.50 10.86 12.90
C LEU A 107 -7.78 11.56 13.40
N VAL A 108 -8.83 10.80 13.69
CA VAL A 108 -10.08 11.33 14.26
C VAL A 108 -9.84 12.01 15.60
N ALA A 109 -9.04 11.38 16.47
CA ALA A 109 -8.66 11.96 17.76
C ALA A 109 -7.88 13.27 17.60
N GLY A 110 -6.92 13.32 16.66
CA GLY A 110 -6.14 14.52 16.34
C GLY A 110 -6.98 15.67 15.80
N ILE A 111 -7.93 15.39 14.90
CA ILE A 111 -8.88 16.39 14.39
C ILE A 111 -9.79 16.92 15.52
N ALA A 112 -10.31 16.02 16.36
CA ALA A 112 -11.13 16.40 17.50
C ALA A 112 -10.34 17.25 18.51
N PHE A 113 -9.10 16.88 18.81
CA PHE A 113 -8.18 17.60 19.67
C PHE A 113 -7.86 19.00 19.12
N PHE A 114 -7.55 19.10 17.83
CA PHE A 114 -7.30 20.39 17.16
C PHE A 114 -8.52 21.30 17.19
N GLY A 115 -9.71 20.75 16.91
CA GLY A 115 -10.98 21.49 17.04
C GLY A 115 -11.22 21.98 18.47
N ALA A 116 -10.82 21.21 19.46
CA ALA A 116 -10.99 21.56 20.86
C ALA A 116 -9.98 22.63 21.33
N ILE A 117 -8.74 22.63 20.79
CA ILE A 117 -7.76 23.71 20.97
C ILE A 117 -8.30 25.01 20.38
N LEU A 118 -8.79 24.99 19.13
CA LEU A 118 -9.42 26.17 18.50
C LEU A 118 -10.62 26.67 19.31
N GLY A 119 -11.40 25.74 19.87
CA GLY A 119 -12.52 26.00 20.77
C GLY A 119 -12.12 26.74 22.05
N ARG A 120 -11.04 26.31 22.70
CA ARG A 120 -10.47 26.99 23.89
C ARG A 120 -9.83 28.32 23.54
N ALA A 121 -9.07 28.37 22.45
CA ALA A 121 -8.29 29.56 22.12
C ALA A 121 -9.17 30.74 21.71
N ALA A 122 -10.31 30.51 21.05
CA ALA A 122 -11.27 31.58 20.80
C ALA A 122 -12.12 31.99 22.03
N ARG A 123 -12.04 31.26 23.15
CA ARG A 123 -12.64 31.64 24.45
C ARG A 123 -11.64 32.31 25.39
N ALA A 124 -10.34 32.26 25.12
CA ALA A 124 -9.31 32.83 25.97
C ALA A 124 -9.27 34.37 25.84
N GLY A 125 -9.77 35.09 26.85
CA GLY A 125 -9.70 36.55 26.96
C GLY A 125 -8.45 36.97 27.73
N GLY A 126 -7.47 37.60 27.06
CA GLY A 126 -6.26 38.13 27.68
C GLY A 126 -6.04 39.60 27.33
N ARG A 127 -5.62 40.41 28.33
CA ARG A 127 -5.39 41.87 28.22
C ARG A 127 -4.21 42.29 27.33
N ARG A 128 -3.28 41.37 26.99
CA ARG A 128 -2.12 41.65 26.12
C ARG A 128 -2.29 41.02 24.74
N MET A 129 -2.34 41.86 23.71
CA MET A 129 -2.42 41.48 22.30
C MET A 129 -1.02 41.23 21.75
N THR A 130 -0.66 39.96 21.53
CA THR A 130 0.55 39.57 20.78
C THR A 130 0.14 39.05 19.41
N LEU A 131 1.02 39.17 18.41
CA LEU A 131 0.75 38.74 17.02
C LEU A 131 0.29 37.27 16.97
N GLY A 132 0.95 36.38 17.73
CA GLY A 132 0.57 34.97 17.83
C GLY A 132 -0.82 34.74 18.45
N ARG A 133 -1.21 35.51 19.48
CA ARG A 133 -2.58 35.43 20.04
C ARG A 133 -3.62 35.95 19.05
N LEU A 134 -3.28 36.96 18.25
CA LEU A 134 -4.15 37.48 17.21
C LEU A 134 -4.39 36.45 16.10
N ALA A 135 -3.33 35.73 15.68
CA ALA A 135 -3.41 34.66 14.69
C ALA A 135 -4.25 33.47 15.19
N VAL A 136 -4.02 33.03 16.43
CA VAL A 136 -4.78 31.95 17.06
C VAL A 136 -6.25 32.33 17.28
N ARG A 137 -6.53 33.60 17.58
CA ARG A 137 -7.91 34.08 17.73
C ARG A 137 -8.64 34.19 16.39
N ASN A 138 -7.94 34.60 15.32
CA ASN A 138 -8.49 34.65 13.96
C ASN A 138 -8.84 33.26 13.42
N THR A 139 -7.94 32.28 13.61
CA THR A 139 -8.22 30.88 13.26
C THR A 139 -9.37 30.29 14.09
N GLY A 140 -9.46 30.67 15.36
CA GLY A 140 -10.58 30.33 16.24
C GLY A 140 -11.91 31.03 15.92
N ARG A 141 -11.96 32.03 15.02
CA ARG A 141 -13.18 32.79 14.66
C ARG A 141 -13.96 32.14 13.51
N ARG A 142 -13.28 31.48 12.58
CA ARG A 142 -13.87 30.66 11.50
C ARG A 142 -13.52 29.18 11.67
N ARG A 143 -13.86 28.63 12.84
CA ARG A 143 -13.46 27.27 13.29
C ARG A 143 -13.81 26.18 12.29
N GLY A 144 -14.99 26.23 11.68
CA GLY A 144 -15.42 25.24 10.69
C GLY A 144 -14.47 25.19 9.49
N ARG A 145 -14.12 26.34 8.92
CA ARG A 145 -13.23 26.40 7.76
C ARG A 145 -11.81 25.93 8.10
N SER A 146 -11.27 26.36 9.25
CA SER A 146 -9.93 25.91 9.69
C SER A 146 -9.89 24.42 10.00
N LEU A 147 -10.95 23.85 10.57
CA LEU A 147 -11.03 22.42 10.88
C LEU A 147 -11.14 21.58 9.59
N THR A 148 -11.92 22.02 8.60
CA THR A 148 -12.04 21.34 7.30
C THR A 148 -10.72 21.33 6.55
N VAL A 149 -10.01 22.46 6.46
CA VAL A 149 -8.72 22.55 5.77
C VAL A 149 -7.67 21.67 6.47
N ALA A 150 -7.56 21.77 7.81
CA ALA A 150 -6.62 20.95 8.57
C ALA A 150 -6.96 19.44 8.48
N GLY A 151 -8.24 19.09 8.50
CA GLY A 151 -8.71 17.72 8.37
C GLY A 151 -8.41 17.12 7.00
N LEU A 152 -8.63 17.85 5.90
CA LEU A 152 -8.28 17.42 4.55
C LEU A 152 -6.76 17.20 4.42
N LEU A 153 -5.96 18.14 4.92
CA LEU A 153 -4.51 18.03 4.88
C LEU A 153 -4.02 16.82 5.68
N ALA A 154 -4.52 16.65 6.90
CA ALA A 154 -4.15 15.52 7.76
C ALA A 154 -4.55 14.17 7.15
N CYS A 155 -5.74 14.07 6.54
CA CYS A 155 -6.19 12.87 5.83
C CYS A 155 -5.28 12.55 4.64
N GLY A 156 -4.94 13.55 3.81
CA GLY A 156 -4.02 13.39 2.69
C GLY A 156 -2.63 12.95 3.13
N SER A 157 -2.06 13.60 4.15
CA SER A 157 -0.76 13.23 4.72
C SER A 157 -0.77 11.81 5.29
N PHE A 158 -1.83 11.43 6.00
CA PHE A 158 -2.00 10.06 6.51
C PHE A 158 -1.99 9.03 5.39
N LEU A 159 -2.72 9.26 4.28
CA LEU A 159 -2.73 8.34 3.14
C LEU A 159 -1.36 8.22 2.47
N VAL A 160 -0.66 9.33 2.23
CA VAL A 160 0.67 9.33 1.62
C VAL A 160 1.67 8.55 2.48
N ILE A 161 1.68 8.82 3.79
CA ILE A 161 2.58 8.12 4.73
C ILE A 161 2.23 6.63 4.81
N SER A 162 0.94 6.29 4.87
CA SER A 162 0.49 4.90 4.94
C SER A 162 0.90 4.12 3.71
N VAL A 163 0.67 4.67 2.51
CA VAL A 163 1.08 4.03 1.25
C VAL A 163 2.60 3.90 1.16
N GLY A 164 3.34 4.92 1.61
CA GLY A 164 4.80 4.86 1.67
C GLY A 164 5.32 3.77 2.61
N ALA A 165 4.71 3.62 3.80
CA ALA A 165 5.12 2.63 4.80
C ALA A 165 4.83 1.19 4.38
N PHE A 166 3.77 0.96 3.59
CA PHE A 166 3.44 -0.36 3.04
C PHE A 166 4.06 -0.64 1.67
N ARG A 167 4.89 0.26 1.15
CA ARG A 167 5.63 0.00 -0.08
C ARG A 167 6.66 -1.08 0.21
N LEU A 168 6.60 -2.19 -0.53
CA LEU A 168 7.62 -3.23 -0.47
C LEU A 168 8.93 -2.61 -0.97
N GLY A 169 9.86 -2.35 -0.05
CA GLY A 169 11.20 -1.91 -0.38
C GLY A 169 11.97 -3.03 -1.12
N PRO A 170 12.95 -2.69 -1.96
CA PRO A 170 13.87 -3.68 -2.49
C PRO A 170 14.50 -4.45 -1.31
N PRO A 171 14.68 -5.78 -1.42
CA PRO A 171 15.29 -6.57 -0.35
C PRO A 171 16.66 -5.96 0.02
N GLY A 172 16.99 -5.95 1.31
CA GLY A 172 18.08 -5.14 1.87
C GLY A 172 19.43 -5.30 1.15
N ASP A 173 19.74 -6.48 0.62
CA ASP A 173 20.90 -6.72 -0.23
C ASP A 173 20.47 -7.41 -1.54
N PRO A 174 20.35 -6.66 -2.66
CA PRO A 174 19.93 -7.20 -3.95
C PRO A 174 20.99 -8.09 -4.61
N TYR A 175 22.19 -8.20 -4.04
CA TYR A 175 23.23 -9.11 -4.55
C TYR A 175 23.22 -10.47 -3.84
N ARG A 176 22.45 -10.62 -2.76
CA ARG A 176 22.26 -11.94 -2.13
C ARG A 176 21.51 -12.86 -3.06
N ARG A 177 21.96 -14.10 -3.14
CA ARG A 177 21.31 -15.15 -3.95
C ARG A 177 19.88 -15.43 -3.49
N GLN A 178 19.64 -15.33 -2.19
CA GLN A 178 18.31 -15.46 -1.56
C GLN A 178 17.47 -14.17 -1.64
N SER A 179 17.84 -13.19 -2.47
CA SER A 179 17.01 -11.99 -2.68
C SER A 179 16.04 -12.19 -3.86
N GLY A 180 15.12 -11.25 -4.05
CA GLY A 180 14.17 -11.28 -5.17
C GLY A 180 14.83 -11.20 -6.56
N THR A 181 16.07 -10.75 -6.66
CA THR A 181 16.85 -10.73 -7.92
C THR A 181 17.60 -12.03 -8.17
N GLY A 182 17.61 -12.97 -7.21
CA GLY A 182 18.40 -14.20 -7.29
C GLY A 182 19.92 -13.98 -7.16
N GLY A 183 20.37 -12.77 -6.82
CA GLY A 183 21.78 -12.40 -6.76
C GLY A 183 22.41 -12.11 -8.13
N PHE A 184 21.60 -11.88 -9.16
CA PHE A 184 22.06 -11.46 -10.47
C PHE A 184 22.38 -9.96 -10.47
N ALA A 185 23.62 -9.61 -10.85
CA ALA A 185 24.05 -8.21 -10.97
C ALA A 185 23.57 -7.55 -12.27
N LEU A 186 23.36 -8.35 -13.32
CA LEU A 186 23.00 -7.90 -14.65
C LEU A 186 21.76 -8.66 -15.13
N PHE A 187 20.86 -7.94 -15.81
CA PHE A 187 19.70 -8.50 -16.48
C PHE A 187 19.61 -7.88 -17.88
N GLY A 188 19.31 -8.69 -18.88
CA GLY A 188 19.22 -8.24 -20.27
C GLY A 188 18.21 -9.08 -21.05
N VAL A 189 17.60 -8.45 -22.05
CA VAL A 189 16.67 -9.08 -22.99
C VAL A 189 17.25 -8.93 -24.39
N SER A 190 17.32 -10.03 -25.13
CA SER A 190 17.81 -10.01 -26.52
C SER A 190 16.64 -9.89 -27.49
N ALA A 191 16.78 -9.03 -28.50
CA ALA A 191 15.83 -8.94 -29.60
C ALA A 191 15.91 -10.14 -30.57
N LEU A 192 17.04 -10.85 -30.59
CA LEU A 192 17.26 -12.03 -31.40
C LEU A 192 17.48 -13.28 -30.51
N PRO A 193 17.01 -14.47 -30.94
CA PRO A 193 17.25 -15.70 -30.19
C PRO A 193 18.75 -15.99 -30.00
N VAL A 194 19.14 -16.33 -28.77
CA VAL A 194 20.50 -16.77 -28.44
C VAL A 194 20.55 -18.30 -28.48
N PHE A 195 21.16 -18.86 -29.52
CA PHE A 195 21.22 -20.31 -29.74
C PHE A 195 22.48 -20.96 -29.16
N ARG A 196 23.60 -20.23 -29.11
CA ARG A 196 24.87 -20.76 -28.60
C ARG A 196 25.08 -20.36 -27.15
N ASP A 197 25.72 -21.24 -26.38
CA ASP A 197 26.02 -21.01 -24.97
C ASP A 197 27.08 -19.90 -24.80
N LEU A 198 26.67 -18.77 -24.23
CA LEU A 198 27.49 -17.59 -23.95
C LEU A 198 28.57 -17.84 -22.88
N ASN A 199 28.49 -18.95 -22.15
CA ASN A 199 29.53 -19.33 -21.19
C ASN A 199 30.72 -20.03 -21.86
N THR A 200 30.58 -20.45 -23.13
CA THR A 200 31.64 -21.15 -23.87
C THR A 200 32.43 -20.20 -24.78
N PRO A 201 33.75 -20.41 -24.98
CA PRO A 201 34.54 -19.63 -25.94
C PRO A 201 33.95 -19.57 -27.37
N PRO A 202 33.49 -20.67 -27.99
CA PRO A 202 32.89 -20.61 -29.33
C PRO A 202 31.54 -19.88 -29.36
N GLY A 203 30.76 -19.91 -28.26
CA GLY A 203 29.53 -19.14 -28.14
C GLY A 203 29.79 -17.65 -28.01
N ARG A 204 30.73 -17.25 -27.15
CA ARG A 204 31.15 -15.84 -27.00
C ARG A 204 31.63 -15.23 -28.32
N LYS A 205 32.47 -15.96 -29.07
CA LYS A 205 32.96 -15.52 -30.37
C LYS A 205 31.85 -15.32 -31.40
N ALA A 206 30.79 -16.13 -31.36
CA ALA A 206 29.67 -16.03 -32.30
C ALA A 206 28.84 -14.74 -32.13
N TYR A 207 28.87 -14.15 -30.93
CA TYR A 207 28.15 -12.91 -30.60
C TYR A 207 29.09 -11.73 -30.39
N ALA A 208 30.35 -11.84 -30.83
CA ALA A 208 31.39 -10.82 -30.65
C ALA A 208 31.56 -10.36 -29.19
N LEU A 209 31.39 -11.28 -28.23
CA LEU A 209 31.67 -11.01 -26.82
C LEU A 209 33.16 -11.20 -26.55
N GLU A 210 33.84 -10.13 -26.14
CA GLU A 210 35.27 -10.17 -25.85
C GLU A 210 35.55 -10.96 -24.55
N PRO A 211 36.65 -11.73 -24.47
CA PRO A 211 36.99 -12.47 -23.26
C PRO A 211 37.19 -11.57 -22.03
N ALA A 212 37.70 -10.36 -22.22
CA ALA A 212 37.90 -9.38 -21.17
C ALA A 212 36.58 -8.93 -20.52
N ASP A 213 35.55 -8.66 -21.33
CA ASP A 213 34.22 -8.26 -20.84
C ASP A 213 33.48 -9.41 -20.14
N MET A 214 33.84 -10.65 -20.47
CA MET A 214 33.23 -11.86 -19.92
C MET A 214 34.02 -12.44 -18.74
N GLU A 215 35.05 -11.75 -18.26
CA GLU A 215 35.84 -12.18 -17.10
C GLU A 215 34.98 -12.12 -15.83
N GLY A 216 34.88 -13.25 -15.11
CA GLY A 216 34.01 -13.37 -13.93
C GLY A 216 32.50 -13.37 -14.23
N VAL A 217 32.08 -13.25 -15.49
CA VAL A 217 30.67 -13.25 -15.89
C VAL A 217 30.21 -14.66 -16.24
N ARG A 218 29.11 -15.09 -15.62
CA ARG A 218 28.40 -16.32 -15.96
C ARG A 218 26.94 -16.02 -16.28
N VAL A 219 26.54 -16.32 -17.51
CA VAL A 219 25.23 -16.00 -18.07
C VAL A 219 24.28 -17.18 -17.88
N VAL A 220 23.08 -16.89 -17.39
CA VAL A 220 21.98 -17.87 -17.30
C VAL A 220 20.97 -17.51 -18.37
N ALA A 221 20.97 -18.26 -19.47
CA ALA A 221 20.07 -18.00 -20.59
C ALA A 221 18.67 -18.55 -20.30
N MET A 222 17.69 -17.65 -20.22
CA MET A 222 16.28 -18.00 -20.06
C MET A 222 15.53 -17.80 -21.38
N ARG A 223 14.54 -18.64 -21.65
CA ARG A 223 13.66 -18.49 -22.82
C ARG A 223 12.43 -17.72 -22.42
N ALA A 224 12.19 -16.57 -23.03
CA ALA A 224 10.97 -15.82 -22.82
C ALA A 224 9.94 -16.17 -23.89
N ARG A 225 8.70 -16.41 -23.46
CA ARG A 225 7.51 -16.33 -24.29
C ARG A 225 6.76 -15.07 -23.90
N ASP A 226 6.57 -14.19 -24.86
CA ASP A 226 5.93 -12.91 -24.64
C ASP A 226 4.50 -13.06 -24.10
N GLY A 227 4.15 -12.10 -23.25
CA GLY A 227 2.88 -11.99 -22.58
C GLY A 227 2.72 -10.61 -21.96
N ASP A 228 1.58 -10.39 -21.32
CA ASP A 228 1.27 -9.20 -20.55
C ASP A 228 2.27 -9.07 -19.39
N ASP A 229 2.87 -7.89 -19.27
CA ASP A 229 3.72 -7.53 -18.15
C ASP A 229 2.89 -7.40 -16.87
N ALA A 230 3.41 -7.98 -15.79
CA ALA A 230 2.84 -7.90 -14.45
C ALA A 230 3.56 -6.83 -13.62
N SER A 231 3.73 -5.63 -14.19
CA SER A 231 4.32 -4.50 -13.48
C SER A 231 3.28 -3.71 -12.68
N CYS A 232 3.75 -2.81 -11.82
CA CYS A 232 2.90 -1.89 -11.05
C CYS A 232 2.00 -0.99 -11.93
N LEU A 233 2.28 -0.90 -13.24
CA LEU A 233 1.43 -0.23 -14.22
C LEU A 233 0.24 -1.09 -14.67
N ASN A 234 0.32 -2.41 -14.53
CA ASN A 234 -0.71 -3.37 -14.90
C ASN A 234 -1.00 -4.38 -13.77
N LEU A 235 -1.13 -3.86 -12.54
CA LEU A 235 -1.28 -4.67 -11.31
C LEU A 235 -2.56 -5.54 -11.26
N ASN A 236 -3.49 -5.39 -12.22
CA ASN A 236 -4.79 -6.06 -12.20
C ASN A 236 -5.14 -6.88 -13.46
N ARG A 237 -4.32 -6.93 -14.52
CA ARG A 237 -4.70 -7.61 -15.78
C ARG A 237 -3.52 -8.14 -16.61
N ALA A 238 -2.77 -9.11 -16.08
CA ALA A 238 -1.99 -10.00 -16.94
C ALA A 238 -2.86 -11.22 -17.30
N GLN A 239 -3.66 -11.14 -18.38
CA GLN A 239 -4.48 -12.28 -18.82
C GLN A 239 -3.64 -13.35 -19.52
N ARG A 240 -2.53 -12.94 -20.13
CA ARG A 240 -1.54 -13.83 -20.74
C ARG A 240 -0.18 -13.52 -20.15
N PRO A 241 0.17 -14.01 -18.95
CA PRO A 241 1.44 -13.65 -18.33
C PRO A 241 2.63 -14.07 -19.20
N GLN A 242 3.69 -13.27 -19.17
CA GLN A 242 4.97 -13.66 -19.75
C GLN A 242 5.47 -14.96 -19.08
N LEU A 243 5.88 -15.94 -19.89
CA LEU A 243 6.39 -17.21 -19.39
C LEU A 243 7.90 -17.28 -19.62
N LEU A 244 8.65 -17.65 -18.58
CA LEU A 244 10.08 -17.88 -18.65
C LEU A 244 10.38 -19.38 -18.53
N GLY A 245 11.03 -19.93 -19.55
CA GLY A 245 11.70 -21.22 -19.47
C GLY A 245 13.08 -21.04 -18.85
N VAL A 246 13.31 -21.67 -17.70
CA VAL A 246 14.53 -21.50 -16.91
C VAL A 246 15.38 -22.77 -16.89
N PRO A 247 16.72 -22.66 -16.86
CA PRO A 247 17.60 -23.81 -16.61
C PRO A 247 17.59 -24.15 -15.12
N VAL A 248 16.71 -25.09 -14.73
CA VAL A 248 16.44 -25.47 -13.33
C VAL A 248 17.71 -25.79 -12.56
N GLU A 249 18.59 -26.61 -13.14
CA GLU A 249 19.82 -27.06 -12.47
C GLU A 249 20.82 -25.91 -12.22
N GLU A 250 20.87 -24.92 -13.11
CA GLU A 250 21.72 -23.75 -12.92
C GLU A 250 21.18 -22.81 -11.83
N LEU A 251 19.86 -22.66 -11.72
CA LEU A 251 19.25 -21.89 -10.63
C LEU A 251 19.34 -22.62 -9.28
N ARG A 252 19.19 -23.95 -9.29
CA ARG A 252 19.34 -24.82 -8.12
C ARG A 252 20.76 -24.79 -7.57
N SER A 253 21.76 -25.07 -8.41
CA SER A 253 23.18 -25.07 -7.99
C SER A 253 23.66 -23.71 -7.49
N ARG A 254 23.07 -22.61 -8.00
CA ARG A 254 23.34 -21.26 -7.48
C ARG A 254 22.66 -21.00 -6.14
N GLY A 255 21.57 -21.69 -5.81
CA GLY A 255 20.71 -21.35 -4.68
C GLY A 255 20.05 -19.98 -4.89
N ALA A 256 19.62 -19.72 -6.13
CA ALA A 256 19.06 -18.43 -6.52
C ALA A 256 17.58 -18.31 -6.12
N PHE A 257 17.19 -17.10 -5.75
CA PHE A 257 15.86 -16.64 -5.37
C PHE A 257 15.35 -17.15 -4.02
N THR A 258 14.46 -16.36 -3.39
CA THR A 258 13.67 -16.80 -2.22
C THR A 258 12.23 -17.02 -2.61
N PHE A 259 11.65 -18.08 -2.10
CA PHE A 259 10.26 -18.47 -2.35
C PHE A 259 9.37 -18.03 -1.20
N ALA A 260 8.31 -17.27 -1.51
CA ALA A 260 7.37 -16.80 -0.51
C ALA A 260 6.42 -17.91 -0.02
N ARG A 261 6.13 -18.88 -0.88
CA ARG A 261 5.29 -20.05 -0.60
C ARG A 261 5.60 -21.13 -1.64
N THR A 262 5.70 -22.37 -1.19
CA THR A 262 5.71 -23.57 -2.02
C THR A 262 4.45 -24.39 -1.73
N ASP A 263 4.11 -25.32 -2.61
CA ASP A 263 3.06 -26.29 -2.33
C ASP A 263 3.49 -27.18 -1.13
N PRO A 264 2.61 -27.50 -0.17
CA PRO A 264 2.93 -28.35 0.97
C PRO A 264 3.45 -29.74 0.60
N ALA A 265 3.14 -30.23 -0.60
CA ALA A 265 3.61 -31.52 -1.10
C ALA A 265 5.08 -31.51 -1.56
N ILE A 266 5.76 -30.37 -1.48
CA ILE A 266 7.09 -30.16 -2.07
C ILE A 266 8.11 -29.83 -0.98
N ASP A 267 9.31 -30.40 -1.11
CA ASP A 267 10.46 -30.08 -0.28
C ASP A 267 10.82 -28.58 -0.37
N SER A 268 10.63 -27.88 0.73
CA SER A 268 10.94 -26.45 0.86
C SER A 268 12.44 -26.14 0.75
N GLU A 269 13.32 -27.12 0.97
CA GLU A 269 14.77 -26.94 0.81
C GLU A 269 15.20 -26.89 -0.67
N HIS A 270 14.43 -27.52 -1.57
CA HIS A 270 14.75 -27.62 -2.99
C HIS A 270 13.60 -27.14 -3.89
N PRO A 271 13.19 -25.86 -3.78
CA PRO A 271 11.99 -25.33 -4.44
C PRO A 271 12.03 -25.42 -5.97
N TRP A 272 13.23 -25.34 -6.57
CA TRP A 272 13.41 -25.48 -8.02
C TRP A 272 13.03 -26.87 -8.57
N GLY A 273 13.02 -27.92 -7.73
CA GLY A 273 12.57 -29.26 -8.12
C GLY A 273 11.09 -29.37 -8.49
N LEU A 274 10.29 -28.35 -8.17
CA LEU A 274 8.91 -28.26 -8.64
C LEU A 274 8.81 -28.34 -10.17
N LEU A 275 9.75 -27.72 -10.88
CA LEU A 275 9.72 -27.64 -12.34
C LEU A 275 10.16 -28.94 -13.05
N ASP A 276 10.80 -29.85 -12.33
CA ASP A 276 11.15 -31.18 -12.84
C ASP A 276 9.97 -32.16 -12.72
N THR A 277 8.97 -31.82 -11.91
CA THR A 277 7.82 -32.67 -11.65
C THR A 277 6.80 -32.48 -12.78
N GLN A 278 6.43 -33.57 -13.47
CA GLN A 278 5.32 -33.53 -14.43
C GLN A 278 4.01 -33.31 -13.67
N LEU A 279 3.55 -32.06 -13.66
CA LEU A 279 2.17 -31.72 -13.32
C LEU A 279 1.32 -32.17 -14.52
N GLY A 280 0.72 -33.36 -14.40
CA GLY A 280 -0.06 -34.01 -15.46
C GLY A 280 -1.19 -33.17 -16.05
#